data_AF-A0A961KKS0-F1
#
_entry.id   AF-A0A961KKS0-F1
#
_cell.length_a   1.000
_cell.length_b   1.000
_cell.length_c   1.000
_cell.angle_alpha   90.00
_cell.angle_beta   90.00
_cell.angle_gamma   90.00
#
_symmetry.space_group_name_H-M   'P 1'
#
loop_
_entity.id
_entity.type
_entity.pdbx_description
1 polymer ?
#
loop_
_entity_poly.entity_id
_entity_poly.type
_entity_poly.pdbx_seq_one_letter_code
_entity_poly.pdbx_strand_id
1 'polypeptide(L)'
;RPGAGADESALVEFLRGRIDDPLALPKRIGISDTMPLTPVGKIFKPALRRRAIEWALLSVAESQGIAPGDVRLDIGETLQATLGVPPARLESMKAALAGMPLDLTLTAASDDGAADRDGGRLP
;
A
#
# COMPACT_ATOMS: atom_id res chain seq x y z
N ARG A 1 -23.87 -17.24 -9.37
CA ARG A 1 -23.05 -18.45 -9.12
C ARG A 1 -22.06 -18.10 -8.02
N PRO A 2 -22.03 -18.82 -6.88
CA PRO A 2 -20.97 -18.64 -5.87
C PRO A 2 -19.66 -19.17 -6.45
N GLY A 3 -18.55 -18.43 -6.28
CA GLY A 3 -17.24 -18.82 -6.81
C GLY A 3 -16.85 -18.21 -8.16
N ALA A 4 -17.59 -17.19 -8.65
CA ALA A 4 -17.12 -16.38 -9.77
C ALA A 4 -15.98 -15.47 -9.30
N GLY A 5 -14.75 -15.99 -9.30
CA GLY A 5 -13.56 -15.15 -9.26
C GLY A 5 -13.55 -14.32 -10.54
N ALA A 6 -13.67 -13.00 -10.41
CA ALA A 6 -13.46 -12.10 -11.51
C ALA A 6 -12.05 -11.53 -11.36
N ASP A 7 -11.17 -11.81 -12.32
CA ASP A 7 -9.83 -11.24 -12.34
C ASP A 7 -9.89 -9.74 -12.61
N GLU A 8 -8.93 -9.00 -12.07
CA GLU A 8 -8.84 -7.54 -12.23
C GLU A 8 -9.04 -7.07 -13.68
N SER A 9 -8.37 -7.73 -14.64
CA SER A 9 -8.49 -7.41 -16.06
C SER A 9 -9.89 -7.65 -16.62
N ALA A 10 -10.58 -8.69 -16.15
CA ALA A 10 -11.95 -8.99 -16.56
C ALA A 10 -12.95 -7.95 -16.03
N LEU A 11 -12.73 -7.43 -14.82
CA LEU A 11 -13.53 -6.33 -14.28
C LEU A 11 -13.30 -5.02 -15.05
N VAL A 12 -12.04 -4.69 -15.39
CA VAL A 12 -11.74 -3.48 -16.17
C VAL A 12 -12.38 -3.54 -17.55
N GLU A 13 -12.27 -4.69 -18.24
CA GLU A 13 -12.92 -4.89 -19.55
C GLU A 13 -14.44 -4.79 -19.46
N PHE A 14 -15.03 -5.37 -18.40
CA PHE A 14 -16.47 -5.27 -18.13
C PHE A 14 -16.95 -3.83 -17.94
N LEU A 15 -16.10 -2.98 -17.33
CA LEU A 15 -16.38 -1.56 -17.10
C LEU A 15 -16.17 -0.71 -18.35
N ARG A 16 -15.24 -1.07 -19.25
CA ARG A 16 -14.95 -0.30 -20.47
C ARG A 16 -16.17 -0.10 -21.37
N GLY A 17 -17.06 -1.08 -21.44
CA GLY A 17 -18.33 -0.98 -22.18
C GLY A 17 -19.50 -0.34 -21.42
N ARG A 18 -19.27 0.13 -20.18
CA ARG A 18 -20.32 0.66 -19.28
C ARG A 18 -20.05 2.06 -18.73
N ILE A 19 -18.80 2.51 -18.81
CA ILE A 19 -18.38 3.84 -18.41
C ILE A 19 -18.02 4.61 -19.69
N ASP A 20 -18.89 5.53 -20.11
CA ASP A 20 -18.69 6.35 -21.30
C ASP A 20 -17.53 7.36 -21.16
N ASP A 21 -17.18 7.74 -19.92
CA ASP A 21 -16.05 8.64 -19.64
C ASP A 21 -14.74 7.84 -19.42
N PRO A 22 -13.75 7.95 -20.33
CA PRO A 22 -12.48 7.24 -20.18
C PRO A 22 -11.66 7.69 -18.96
N LEU A 23 -11.92 8.86 -18.38
CA LEU A 23 -11.27 9.31 -17.13
C LEU A 23 -11.91 8.69 -15.88
N ALA A 24 -13.14 8.21 -15.97
CA ALA A 24 -13.83 7.52 -14.89
C ALA A 24 -13.48 6.02 -14.83
N LEU A 25 -12.77 5.50 -15.84
CA LEU A 25 -12.27 4.14 -15.79
C LEU A 25 -11.17 4.01 -14.72
N PRO A 26 -11.31 3.05 -13.78
CA PRO A 26 -10.29 2.83 -12.77
C PRO A 26 -9.02 2.31 -13.44
N LYS A 27 -7.88 2.92 -13.10
CA LYS A 27 -6.56 2.44 -13.56
C LYS A 27 -6.18 1.08 -12.96
N ARG A 28 -6.80 0.71 -11.84
CA ARG A 28 -6.56 -0.53 -11.11
C ARG A 28 -7.79 -0.92 -10.29
N ILE A 29 -8.04 -2.22 -10.16
CA ILE A 29 -9.11 -2.80 -9.33
C ILE A 29 -8.51 -3.80 -8.34
N GLY A 30 -8.45 -3.42 -7.07
CA GLY A 30 -8.06 -4.33 -5.99
C GLY A 30 -9.27 -5.13 -5.49
N ILE A 31 -9.15 -6.45 -5.49
CA ILE A 31 -10.14 -7.35 -4.88
C ILE A 31 -9.82 -7.43 -3.39
N SER A 32 -10.85 -7.28 -2.55
CA SER A 32 -10.71 -7.43 -1.11
C SER A 32 -11.71 -8.45 -0.60
N ASP A 33 -11.22 -9.47 0.11
CA ASP A 33 -12.07 -10.53 0.68
C ASP A 33 -13.05 -9.97 1.72
N THR A 34 -12.58 -9.00 2.52
CA THR A 34 -13.39 -8.34 3.54
C THR A 34 -13.27 -6.83 3.44
N MET A 35 -14.41 -6.19 3.21
CA MET A 35 -14.51 -4.73 3.24
C MET A 35 -14.33 -4.23 4.67
N PRO A 36 -13.40 -3.28 4.91
CA PRO A 36 -13.20 -2.73 6.24
C PRO A 36 -14.38 -1.79 6.54
N LEU A 37 -15.20 -2.18 7.51
CA LEU A 37 -16.33 -1.41 7.98
C LEU A 37 -16.00 -0.79 9.35
N THR A 38 -16.58 0.38 9.63
CA THR A 38 -16.63 0.93 10.98
C THR A 38 -17.60 0.10 11.84
N PRO A 39 -17.57 0.26 13.19
CA PRO A 39 -18.55 -0.38 14.07
C PRO A 39 -20.01 -0.06 13.74
N VAL A 40 -20.25 1.03 13.00
CA VAL A 40 -21.57 1.47 12.52
C VAL A 40 -21.84 1.05 11.07
N GLY A 41 -21.07 0.11 10.51
CA GLY A 41 -21.31 -0.50 9.19
C GLY A 41 -20.95 0.38 7.99
N LYS A 42 -20.22 1.50 8.17
CA LYS A 42 -19.81 2.37 7.05
C LYS A 42 -18.43 1.98 6.54
N ILE A 43 -18.17 2.21 5.25
CA ILE A 43 -16.84 1.96 4.66
C ILE A 43 -15.80 2.80 5.39
N PHE A 44 -14.84 2.12 6.00
CA PHE A 44 -13.75 2.75 6.72
C PHE A 44 -12.63 3.13 5.73
N LYS A 45 -12.81 4.28 5.09
CA LYS A 45 -11.86 4.85 4.11
C LYS A 45 -10.40 4.86 4.57
N PRO A 46 -10.06 5.10 5.85
CA PRO A 46 -8.66 5.02 6.31
C PRO A 46 -8.03 3.66 6.06
N ALA A 47 -8.74 2.55 6.31
CA ALA A 47 -8.20 1.21 6.05
C ALA A 47 -7.99 0.94 4.56
N LEU A 48 -8.88 1.43 3.69
CA LEU A 48 -8.68 1.36 2.24
C LEU A 48 -7.46 2.18 1.79
N ARG A 49 -7.23 3.35 2.40
CA ARG A 49 -6.04 4.16 2.13
C ARG A 49 -4.76 3.44 2.56
N ARG A 50 -4.75 2.77 3.72
CA ARG A 50 -3.59 1.97 4.15
C ARG A 50 -3.26 0.86 3.15
N ARG A 51 -4.27 0.12 2.69
CA ARG A 51 -4.09 -0.91 1.65
C ARG A 51 -3.58 -0.33 0.33
N ALA A 52 -4.06 0.85 -0.06
CA ALA A 52 -3.58 1.52 -1.26
C ALA A 52 -2.11 1.96 -1.13
N ILE A 53 -1.71 2.45 0.04
CA ILE A 53 -0.32 2.81 0.35
C ILE A 53 0.56 1.57 0.33
N GLU A 54 0.19 0.52 1.05
CA GLU A 54 0.89 -0.77 1.08
C GLU A 54 1.14 -1.28 -0.33
N TRP A 55 0.08 -1.31 -1.15
CA TRP A 55 0.18 -1.75 -2.52
C TRP A 55 1.12 -0.86 -3.37
N ALA A 56 1.02 0.46 -3.25
CA ALA A 56 1.90 1.37 -3.98
C ALA A 56 3.38 1.16 -3.62
N LEU A 57 3.67 0.95 -2.33
CA LEU A 57 5.04 0.73 -1.86
C LEU A 57 5.60 -0.61 -2.30
N LEU A 58 4.79 -1.68 -2.22
CA LEU A 58 5.18 -2.99 -2.74
C LEU A 58 5.46 -2.94 -4.24
N SER A 59 4.62 -2.26 -5.02
CA SER A 59 4.81 -2.14 -6.46
C SER A 59 6.10 -1.39 -6.82
N VAL A 60 6.45 -0.35 -6.06
CA VAL A 60 7.73 0.35 -6.22
C VAL A 60 8.89 -0.56 -5.83
N ALA A 61 8.77 -1.31 -4.74
CA ALA A 61 9.79 -2.25 -4.30
C ALA A 61 10.07 -3.35 -5.34
N GLU A 62 9.02 -3.94 -5.91
CA GLU A 62 9.11 -4.90 -7.00
C GLU A 62 9.79 -4.28 -8.23
N SER A 63 9.47 -3.03 -8.56
CA SER A 63 10.10 -2.30 -9.68
C SER A 63 11.59 -2.03 -9.45
N GLN A 64 12.04 -2.00 -8.19
CA GLN A 64 13.45 -1.91 -7.81
C GLN A 64 14.13 -3.28 -7.67
N GLY A 65 13.39 -4.38 -7.91
CA GLY A 65 13.89 -5.74 -7.80
C GLY A 65 14.06 -6.23 -6.37
N ILE A 66 13.32 -5.66 -5.40
CA ILE A 66 13.30 -6.12 -4.01
C ILE A 66 12.14 -7.10 -3.86
N ALA A 67 12.41 -8.29 -3.34
CA ALA A 67 11.36 -9.25 -3.06
C ALA A 67 10.48 -8.75 -1.91
N PRO A 68 9.16 -9.00 -1.92
CA PRO A 68 8.26 -8.57 -0.84
C PRO A 68 8.64 -9.14 0.53
N GLY A 69 9.37 -10.25 0.59
CA GLY A 69 9.89 -10.82 1.83
C GLY A 69 11.07 -10.05 2.45
N ASP A 70 11.79 -9.25 1.66
CA ASP A 70 12.91 -8.41 2.12
C ASP A 70 12.46 -7.00 2.50
N VAL A 71 11.15 -6.74 2.39
CA VAL A 71 10.55 -5.44 2.65
C VAL A 71 9.73 -5.51 3.94
N ARG A 72 10.03 -4.62 4.88
CA ARG A 72 9.23 -4.46 6.10
C ARG A 72 8.35 -3.23 5.98
N LEU A 73 7.05 -3.44 5.84
CA LEU A 73 6.06 -2.36 5.78
C LEU A 73 5.32 -2.24 7.11
N ASP A 74 5.32 -1.03 7.68
CA ASP A 74 4.47 -0.67 8.80
C ASP A 74 3.71 0.60 8.43
N ILE A 75 2.37 0.61 8.56
CA ILE A 75 1.55 1.76 8.23
C ILE A 75 0.75 2.14 9.46
N GLY A 76 1.10 3.29 10.04
CA GLY A 76 0.47 3.82 11.24
C GLY A 76 -0.99 4.23 11.02
N GLU A 77 -1.67 4.54 12.12
CA GLU A 77 -3.06 4.98 12.08
C GLU A 77 -3.25 6.31 11.34
N THR A 78 -2.22 7.16 11.37
CA THR A 78 -2.09 8.47 10.70
C THR A 78 -1.73 8.37 9.21
N LEU A 79 -1.64 7.16 8.64
CA LEU A 79 -1.18 6.89 7.26
C LEU A 79 0.31 7.17 7.02
N GLN A 80 1.10 7.34 8.08
CA GLN A 80 2.56 7.38 7.99
C GLN A 80 3.07 5.97 7.69
N ALA A 81 3.80 5.81 6.59
CA ALA A 81 4.34 4.52 6.17
C ALA A 81 5.83 4.43 6.49
N THR A 82 6.24 3.39 7.20
CA THR A 82 7.63 3.04 7.44
C THR A 82 8.00 1.87 6.54
N LEU A 83 9.02 2.06 5.72
CA LEU A 83 9.50 1.09 4.76
C LEU A 83 10.93 0.67 5.10
N GLY A 84 11.08 -0.54 5.61
CA GLY A 84 12.37 -1.21 5.78
C GLY A 84 12.81 -1.87 4.48
N VAL A 85 13.97 -1.48 3.95
CA VAL A 85 14.57 -2.09 2.75
C VAL A 85 16.03 -2.46 2.98
N PRO A 86 16.58 -3.45 2.27
CA PRO A 86 17.99 -3.77 2.37
C PRO A 86 18.87 -2.56 2.02
N PRO A 87 19.96 -2.31 2.77
CA PRO A 87 20.77 -1.10 2.64
C PRO A 87 21.36 -0.92 1.24
N ALA A 88 21.62 -2.02 0.51
CA ALA A 88 22.09 -2.00 -0.87
C ALA A 88 21.12 -1.34 -1.86
N ARG A 89 19.83 -1.20 -1.50
CA ARG A 89 18.76 -0.65 -2.36
C ARG A 89 18.10 0.59 -1.78
N LEU A 90 18.56 1.08 -0.61
CA LEU A 90 17.99 2.22 0.09
C LEU A 90 17.97 3.49 -0.78
N GLU A 91 19.09 3.82 -1.42
CA GLU A 91 19.22 5.03 -2.24
C GLU A 91 18.33 4.98 -3.49
N SER A 92 18.27 3.82 -4.16
CA SER A 92 17.38 3.62 -5.31
C SER A 92 15.91 3.73 -4.93
N MET A 93 15.53 3.18 -3.77
CA MET A 93 14.17 3.28 -3.24
C MET A 93 13.82 4.72 -2.87
N LYS A 94 14.72 5.42 -2.18
CA LYS A 94 14.54 6.82 -1.80
C LYS A 94 14.35 7.71 -3.03
N ALA A 95 15.13 7.49 -4.08
CA ALA A 95 14.98 8.20 -5.35
C ALA A 95 13.63 7.91 -6.02
N ALA A 96 13.18 6.65 -6.02
CA ALA A 96 11.89 6.26 -6.59
C ALA A 96 10.70 6.84 -5.80
N LEU A 97 10.83 6.98 -4.48
CA LEU A 97 9.77 7.46 -3.59
C LEU A 97 9.74 8.99 -3.42
N ALA A 98 10.82 9.71 -3.76
CA ALA A 98 10.90 11.17 -3.64
C ALA A 98 9.82 11.95 -4.42
N GLY A 99 9.19 11.33 -5.42
CA GLY A 99 8.10 11.93 -6.19
C GLY A 99 6.69 11.62 -5.68
N MET A 100 6.54 10.83 -4.61
CA MET A 100 5.25 10.35 -4.14
C MET A 100 4.72 11.25 -3.00
N PRO A 101 3.48 11.76 -3.06
CA PRO A 101 2.89 12.60 -2.02
C PRO A 101 2.39 11.74 -0.84
N LEU A 102 3.31 11.04 -0.18
CA LEU A 102 3.05 10.21 1.00
C LEU A 102 4.04 10.54 2.12
N ASP A 103 3.55 10.58 3.35
CA ASP A 103 4.38 10.64 4.55
C ASP A 103 5.07 9.29 4.75
N LEU A 104 6.30 9.17 4.25
CA LEU A 104 7.05 7.93 4.25
C LEU A 104 8.42 8.08 4.93
N THR A 105 8.76 7.10 5.76
CA THR A 105 10.07 6.97 6.42
C THR A 105 10.76 5.71 5.90
N LEU A 106 11.90 5.85 5.22
CA LEU A 106 12.73 4.71 4.84
C LEU A 106 13.69 4.37 5.97
N THR A 107 13.76 3.09 6.33
CA THR A 107 14.79 2.56 7.22
C THR A 107 15.59 1.47 6.51
N ALA A 108 16.89 1.41 6.79
CA ALA A 108 17.69 0.28 6.36
C ALA A 108 17.31 -0.91 7.25
N ALA A 109 16.84 -2.00 6.64
CA ALA A 109 16.66 -3.27 7.33
C ALA A 109 18.05 -3.86 7.65
N SER A 110 18.74 -3.26 8.61
CA SER A 110 19.85 -3.90 9.30
C SER A 110 19.26 -4.97 10.21
N ASP A 111 19.89 -6.15 10.26
CA ASP A 111 19.59 -7.24 11.20
C ASP A 111 20.01 -6.85 12.63
N ASP A 112 19.64 -5.64 13.08
CA ASP A 112 20.06 -5.11 14.37
C ASP A 112 18.93 -4.33 15.02
N GLY A 113 18.51 -4.82 16.18
CA GLY A 113 18.09 -3.95 17.27
C GLY A 113 16.64 -3.49 17.25
N ALA A 114 15.84 -4.20 18.03
CA ALA A 114 14.72 -3.62 18.75
C ALA A 114 15.08 -2.28 19.42
N ALA A 115 14.63 -1.15 18.89
CA ALA A 115 14.46 0.10 19.63
C ALA A 115 13.84 1.18 18.74
N ASP A 116 12.51 1.31 18.75
CA ASP A 116 11.90 2.63 18.97
C ASP A 116 10.47 2.44 19.49
N ARG A 117 10.39 2.09 20.78
CA ARG A 117 9.21 2.32 21.60
C ARG A 117 9.50 3.55 22.44
N ASP A 118 9.52 4.75 21.85
CA ASP A 118 9.36 5.97 22.64
C ASP A 118 8.60 7.07 21.89
N GLY A 119 7.35 6.75 21.53
CA GLY A 119 6.33 7.75 21.25
C GLY A 119 5.86 8.37 22.57
N GLY A 120 6.59 9.38 23.03
CA GLY A 120 6.44 10.09 24.29
C GLY A 120 4.99 10.30 24.74
N ARG A 121 4.63 9.63 25.82
CA ARG A 121 3.56 10.01 26.73
C ARG A 121 4.23 10.72 27.89
N LEU A 122 4.03 12.03 28.04
CA LEU A 122 4.02 12.67 29.35
C LEU A 122 3.01 13.84 29.35
N PRO A 123 2.40 14.12 30.52
CA PRO A 123 1.08 14.71 30.69
C PRO A 123 0.99 16.23 30.47
#